data_AF-A0A522EWF2-F1
#
_entry.id   AF-A0A522EWF2-F1
#
_cell.length_a   1.000
_cell.length_b   1.000
_cell.length_c   1.000
_cell.angle_alpha   90.00
_cell.angle_beta   90.00
_cell.angle_gamma   90.00
#
_symmetry.space_group_name_H-M   'P 1'
#
loop_
_entity.id
_entity.type
_entity.pdbx_description
1 polymer ?
#
loop_
_entity_poly.entity_id
_entity_poly.type
_entity_poly.pdbx_seq_one_letter_code
_entity_poly.pdbx_strand_id
1 'polypeptide(L)'
;MKNLVKLNINSGKIMKNEELLVLKGGLIPGDPCTCLCWDHDLRPPNPDPKPVGYLLSVSGNCTPDCRYAFSMEWAWGFCVSS
;
A
#
# COMPACT_ATOMS: atom_id res chain seq x y z
N MET A 1 7.91 30.06 10.22
CA MET A 1 8.12 29.19 9.05
C MET A 1 8.20 27.75 9.53
N LYS A 2 7.32 26.85 9.06
CA LYS A 2 7.37 25.43 9.43
C LYS A 2 8.55 24.79 8.69
N ASN A 3 9.46 24.14 9.42
CA ASN A 3 10.55 23.39 8.83
C ASN A 3 9.97 22.24 8.01
N LEU A 4 10.11 22.31 6.69
CA LEU A 4 9.83 21.18 5.80
C LEU A 4 10.87 20.10 6.12
N VAL A 5 10.40 18.98 6.66
CA VAL A 5 11.24 17.78 6.86
C VAL A 5 11.88 17.45 5.51
N LYS A 6 13.22 17.45 5.45
CA LYS A 6 13.94 17.03 4.25
C LYS A 6 13.52 15.58 3.94
N LEU A 7 12.66 15.43 2.94
CA LEU A 7 12.31 14.12 2.41
C LEU A 7 13.59 13.50 1.84
N ASN A 8 14.08 12.46 2.51
CA ASN A 8 15.21 11.70 2.02
C ASN A 8 14.70 10.74 0.94
N ILE A 9 14.64 11.23 -0.30
CA ILE A 9 14.21 10.44 -1.45
C ILE A 9 15.41 9.60 -1.92
N ASN A 10 15.29 8.29 -1.81
CA ASN A 10 16.28 7.37 -2.34
C ASN A 10 16.17 7.34 -3.87
N SER A 11 17.07 8.07 -4.54
CA SER A 11 17.07 8.21 -6.00
C SER A 11 17.24 6.90 -6.76
N GLY A 12 17.88 5.89 -6.15
CA GLY A 12 18.01 4.54 -6.71
C GLY A 12 16.71 3.71 -6.66
N LYS A 13 15.67 4.21 -5.98
CA LYS A 13 14.32 3.63 -5.95
C LYS A 13 13.27 4.50 -6.66
N ILE A 14 13.70 5.51 -7.42
CA ILE A 14 12.77 6.28 -8.26
C ILE A 14 12.30 5.37 -9.38
N MET A 15 11.06 4.90 -9.25
CA MET A 15 10.40 4.04 -10.22
C MET A 15 10.19 4.80 -11.53
N LYS A 16 10.34 4.11 -12.66
CA LYS A 16 10.06 4.69 -13.98
C LYS A 16 8.56 4.87 -14.17
N ASN A 17 8.16 5.82 -15.03
CA ASN A 17 6.75 6.06 -15.35
C ASN A 17 6.04 4.81 -15.88
N GLU A 18 6.75 3.91 -16.56
CA GLU A 18 6.23 2.64 -17.06
C GLU A 18 5.94 1.65 -15.92
N GLU A 19 6.79 1.61 -14.90
CA GLU A 19 6.57 0.80 -13.68
C GLU A 19 5.41 1.37 -12.85
N LEU A 20 5.23 2.71 -12.88
CA LEU A 20 4.04 3.41 -12.38
C LEU A 20 2.76 3.08 -13.14
N LEU A 21 2.84 2.67 -14.40
CA LEU A 21 1.69 2.20 -15.17
C LEU A 21 1.37 0.73 -14.86
N VAL A 22 2.37 -0.11 -14.53
CA VAL A 22 2.17 -1.48 -14.03
C VAL A 22 1.54 -1.48 -12.63
N LEU A 23 1.83 -0.45 -11.82
CA LEU A 23 1.12 -0.18 -10.57
C LEU A 23 -0.40 0.02 -10.80
N LYS A 24 -0.86 0.40 -11.99
CA LYS A 24 -2.29 0.40 -12.35
C LYS A 24 -2.70 -0.99 -12.86
N GLY A 25 -2.76 -1.98 -11.98
CA GLY A 25 -3.11 -3.36 -12.34
C GLY A 25 -3.97 -4.03 -11.28
N GLY A 26 -4.60 -5.16 -11.61
CA GLY A 26 -5.39 -5.97 -10.67
C GLY A 26 -6.90 -6.01 -10.94
N LEU A 27 -7.35 -6.23 -12.18
CA LEU A 27 -8.76 -6.58 -12.46
C LEU A 27 -9.06 -8.05 -12.15
N ILE A 28 -8.03 -8.90 -12.10
CA ILE A 28 -8.13 -10.35 -11.92
C ILE A 28 -7.26 -10.77 -10.72
N PRO A 29 -7.75 -11.67 -9.84
CA PRO A 29 -6.92 -12.26 -8.78
C PRO A 29 -5.67 -12.93 -9.35
N GLY A 30 -4.49 -12.56 -8.83
CA GLY A 30 -3.20 -13.10 -9.29
C GLY A 30 -2.37 -12.13 -10.12
N ASP A 31 -2.99 -11.08 -10.68
CA ASP A 31 -2.25 -10.04 -11.42
C ASP A 31 -1.62 -9.03 -10.45
N PRO A 32 -0.39 -8.55 -10.74
CA PRO A 32 0.20 -7.47 -9.97
C PRO A 32 -0.71 -6.24 -9.88
N CYS A 33 -0.81 -5.66 -8.69
CA CYS A 33 -1.68 -4.50 -8.44
C CYS A 33 -1.10 -3.54 -7.42
N THR A 34 -1.49 -2.26 -7.49
CA THR A 34 -1.33 -1.36 -6.35
C THR A 34 -2.38 -1.73 -5.31
N CYS A 35 -1.93 -2.07 -4.12
CA CYS A 35 -2.78 -2.29 -2.97
C CYS A 35 -2.94 -1.02 -2.17
N LEU A 36 -4.18 -0.66 -1.85
CA LEU A 36 -4.48 0.28 -0.79
C LEU A 36 -4.67 -0.51 0.51
N CYS A 37 -3.83 -0.25 1.50
CA CYS A 37 -3.80 -0.95 2.78
C CYS A 37 -4.46 -0.14 3.90
N TRP A 38 -5.23 -0.83 4.73
CA TRP A 38 -5.94 -0.28 5.89
C TRP A 38 -5.64 -1.13 7.11
N ASP A 39 -5.40 -0.48 8.25
CA ASP A 39 -5.46 -1.14 9.55
C ASP A 39 -6.93 -1.30 9.95
N HIS A 40 -7.35 -2.55 10.13
CA HIS A 40 -8.70 -2.92 10.54
C HIS A 40 -8.76 -3.38 12.00
N ASP A 41 -7.73 -3.08 12.82
CA ASP A 41 -7.81 -3.27 14.26
C ASP A 41 -8.80 -2.27 14.89
N LEU A 42 -10.06 -2.69 15.01
CA LEU A 42 -11.14 -1.89 15.58
C LEU A 42 -11.13 -1.83 17.12
N ARG A 43 -10.11 -2.41 17.76
CA ARG A 43 -9.98 -2.37 19.22
C ARG A 43 -9.57 -0.97 19.67
N PRO A 44 -10.01 -0.51 20.86
CA PRO A 44 -9.58 0.76 21.41
C PRO A 44 -8.04 0.88 21.42
N PRO A 45 -7.47 2.05 21.01
CA PRO A 45 -8.11 3.36 20.82
C PRO A 45 -8.61 3.63 19.38
N ASN A 46 -8.59 2.67 18.47
CA ASN A 46 -8.92 2.87 17.06
C ASN A 46 -10.23 2.17 16.70
N PRO A 47 -11.41 2.79 16.91
CA PRO A 47 -12.69 2.17 16.57
C PRO A 47 -12.96 2.11 15.06
N ASP A 48 -12.17 2.82 14.25
CA ASP A 48 -12.37 2.96 12.81
C ASP A 48 -11.16 2.42 12.04
N PRO A 49 -11.39 1.78 10.87
CA PRO A 49 -10.32 1.42 9.95
C PRO A 49 -9.51 2.66 9.53
N LYS A 50 -8.17 2.54 9.51
CA LYS A 50 -7.30 3.66 9.12
C LYS A 50 -6.46 3.31 7.91
N PRO A 51 -6.39 4.16 6.87
CA PRO A 51 -5.45 3.94 5.78
C PRO A 51 -4.03 4.04 6.30
N VAL A 52 -3.20 3.06 5.97
CA VAL A 52 -1.78 2.99 6.39
C VAL A 52 -0.82 3.26 5.24
N GLY A 53 -1.24 3.01 4.01
CA GLY A 53 -0.45 3.34 2.82
C GLY A 53 -0.79 2.50 1.61
N TYR A 54 0.12 2.53 0.65
CA TYR A 54 0.04 1.77 -0.59
C TYR A 54 1.28 0.90 -0.77
N LEU A 55 1.12 -0.24 -1.45
CA LEU A 55 2.23 -1.08 -1.89
C LEU A 55 1.93 -1.67 -3.26
N LEU A 56 2.98 -2.08 -4.00
CA LEU A 56 2.81 -2.94 -5.17
C LEU A 56 2.75 -4.39 -4.69
N SER A 57 1.63 -5.07 -4.90
CA SER A 57 1.52 -6.51 -4.72
C SER A 57 1.82 -7.18 -6.05
N VAL A 58 2.88 -7.98 -6.11
CA VAL A 58 3.20 -8.80 -7.29
C VAL A 58 2.24 -10.00 -7.40
N SER A 59 1.66 -10.42 -6.28
CA SER A 59 0.72 -11.55 -6.21
C SER A 59 -0.72 -11.17 -6.53
N GLY A 60 -1.04 -9.87 -6.54
CA GLY A 60 -2.41 -9.36 -6.56
C GLY A 60 -3.19 -9.59 -5.26
N ASN A 61 -2.57 -10.19 -4.24
CA ASN A 61 -3.22 -10.51 -2.97
C ASN A 61 -2.87 -9.48 -1.89
N CYS A 62 -3.64 -8.39 -1.89
CA CYS A 62 -3.34 -7.25 -1.03
C CYS A 62 -3.39 -7.51 0.45
N THR A 63 -4.31 -8.34 0.95
CA THR A 63 -4.44 -8.55 2.40
C THR A 63 -3.18 -9.15 3.04
N PRO A 64 -2.66 -10.32 2.63
CA PRO A 64 -1.42 -10.85 3.19
C PRO A 64 -0.21 -9.96 2.92
N ASP A 65 -0.15 -9.30 1.75
CA ASP A 65 0.96 -8.41 1.42
C ASP A 65 0.97 -7.15 2.31
N CYS A 66 -0.21 -6.57 2.61
CA CYS A 66 -0.35 -5.47 3.56
C CYS A 66 0.04 -5.90 4.99
N ARG A 67 -0.40 -7.09 5.43
CA ARG A 67 -0.03 -7.62 6.76
C ARG A 67 1.48 -7.79 6.90
N TYR A 68 2.12 -8.34 5.87
CA TYR A 68 3.57 -8.52 5.84
C TYR A 68 4.32 -7.18 5.80
N ALA A 69 3.97 -6.29 4.87
CA ALA A 69 4.68 -5.04 4.66
C ALA A 69 4.58 -4.06 5.84
N PHE A 70 3.43 -4.00 6.49
CA PHE A 70 3.19 -3.09 7.61
C PHE A 70 3.31 -3.75 8.98
N SER A 71 3.61 -5.05 9.05
CA SER A 71 3.68 -5.83 10.31
C SER A 71 2.42 -5.71 11.18
N MET A 72 1.24 -5.71 10.54
CA MET A 72 -0.06 -5.57 11.22
C MET A 72 -0.92 -6.80 10.95
N GLU A 73 -1.31 -7.51 12.01
CA GLU A 73 -2.15 -8.71 11.93
C GLU A 73 -3.52 -8.42 11.30
N TRP A 74 -4.09 -7.26 11.65
CA TRP A 74 -5.42 -6.83 11.22
C TRP A 74 -5.38 -5.96 9.96
N ALA A 75 -4.26 -5.90 9.24
CA ALA A 75 -4.25 -5.21 7.97
C ALA A 75 -5.17 -5.90 6.96
N TRP A 76 -5.90 -5.07 6.24
CA TRP A 76 -6.70 -5.42 5.08
C TRP A 76 -6.23 -4.59 3.89
N GLY A 77 -6.46 -5.08 2.68
CA GLY A 77 -6.17 -4.31 1.49
C GLY A 77 -6.86 -4.84 0.25
N PHE A 78 -7.01 -3.97 -0.73
CA PHE A 78 -7.62 -4.26 -2.02
C PHE A 78 -6.84 -3.60 -3.15
N CYS A 79 -6.87 -4.23 -4.33
CA CYS A 79 -6.26 -3.67 -5.52
C CYS A 79 -7.02 -2.41 -5.93
N VAL A 80 -6.32 -1.31 -6.15
CA VAL A 80 -6.90 -0.09 -6.73
C VAL A 80 -6.73 -0.14 -8.25
N SER A 81 -7.83 -0.43 -8.94
CA SER A 81 -7.94 -0.20 -10.39
C SER A 81 -8.52 1.20 -10.61
N SER A 82 -7.82 2.04 -11.38
CA SER A 82 -8.32 3.35 -11.83
C SER A 82 -8.94 3.22 -13.21
#